data_AF-A0A940D0K7-F1
#
_entry.id   AF-A0A940D0K7-F1
#
_cell.length_a   1.000
_cell.length_b   1.000
_cell.length_c   1.000
_cell.angle_alpha   90.00
_cell.angle_beta   90.00
_cell.angle_gamma   90.00
#
_symmetry.space_group_name_H-M   'P 1'
#
loop_
_entity.id
_entity.type
_entity.pdbx_description
1 polymer ?
#
loop_
_entity_poly.entity_id
_entity_poly.type
_entity_poly.pdbx_seq_one_letter_code
_entity_poly.pdbx_strand_id
1 'polypeptide(L)'
;MENFSDVKVCLYDDLRKDPIKLVQDIFGFLGVDDNFVPANIGEKYNVSGVPKSKSLHRFLRTDNAVMAMFLPIIRTVFPKRTRDVIKNRIRQANLKRMEMRPETRMCLKEVYRDDILKLQNLIKRDLSHWLK
;
A
#
# COMPACT_ATOMS: atom_id res chain seq x y z
N MET A 1 -13.70 -5.58 24.36
CA MET A 1 -12.54 -6.48 24.21
C MET A 1 -12.52 -7.62 25.23
N GLU A 2 -13.43 -7.68 26.22
CA GLU A 2 -13.44 -8.73 27.24
C GLU A 2 -13.54 -10.16 26.67
N ASN A 3 -14.13 -10.32 25.48
CA ASN A 3 -14.26 -11.61 24.79
C ASN A 3 -13.22 -11.85 23.68
N PHE A 4 -12.21 -10.97 23.53
CA PHE A 4 -11.21 -11.03 22.46
C PHE A 4 -9.79 -10.91 23.05
N SER A 5 -9.42 -11.85 23.94
CA SER A 5 -8.10 -11.92 24.57
C SER A 5 -6.96 -12.13 23.58
N ASP A 6 -7.24 -12.87 22.50
CA ASP A 6 -6.23 -13.34 21.54
C ASP A 6 -6.39 -12.68 20.18
N VAL A 7 -6.71 -11.38 20.16
CA VAL A 7 -6.87 -10.61 18.92
C VAL A 7 -6.04 -9.34 18.98
N LYS A 8 -5.19 -9.15 17.97
CA LYS A 8 -4.51 -7.88 17.70
C LYS A 8 -5.21 -7.13 16.57
N VAL A 9 -5.66 -5.90 16.86
CA VAL A 9 -6.20 -5.01 15.83
C VAL A 9 -5.09 -4.09 15.32
N CYS A 10 -4.76 -4.22 14.05
CA CYS A 10 -3.77 -3.38 13.36
C CYS A 10 -4.47 -2.43 12.40
N LEU A 11 -4.10 -1.15 12.40
CA LEU A 11 -4.62 -0.19 11.43
C LEU A 11 -3.67 -0.08 10.24
N TYR A 12 -4.25 0.00 9.04
CA TYR A 12 -3.46 0.20 7.82
C TYR A 12 -2.65 1.51 7.84
N ASP A 13 -3.12 2.54 8.56
CA ASP A 13 -2.38 3.78 8.72
C ASP A 13 -1.07 3.60 9.50
N ASP A 14 -1.00 2.65 10.43
CA ASP A 14 0.26 2.33 11.13
C ASP A 14 1.23 1.67 10.16
N LEU A 15 0.75 0.75 9.31
CA LEU A 15 1.57 0.11 8.27
C LEU A 15 2.15 1.14 7.30
N ARG A 16 1.39 2.21 7.02
CA ARG A 16 1.86 3.30 6.15
C ARG A 16 2.83 4.25 6.84
N LYS A 17 2.66 4.47 8.15
CA LYS A 17 3.45 5.43 8.93
C LYS A 17 4.79 4.84 9.35
N ASP A 18 4.77 3.62 9.89
CA ASP A 18 5.94 2.92 10.40
C ASP A 18 5.77 1.39 10.22
N PRO A 19 6.07 0.87 9.01
CA PRO A 19 5.86 -0.54 8.71
C PRO A 19 6.75 -1.47 9.55
N ILE A 20 7.96 -1.03 9.91
CA ILE A 20 8.89 -1.82 10.72
C ILE A 20 8.26 -2.02 12.10
N LYS A 21 7.89 -0.92 12.77
CA LYS A 21 7.28 -0.99 14.10
C LYS A 21 6.03 -1.87 14.11
N LEU A 22 5.13 -1.70 13.14
CA LEU A 22 3.92 -2.52 13.10
C LEU A 22 4.22 -4.02 12.93
N VAL A 23 5.20 -4.38 12.08
CA VAL A 23 5.58 -5.79 11.87
C VAL A 23 6.21 -6.37 13.13
N GLN A 24 7.10 -5.64 13.80
CA GLN A 24 7.67 -6.08 15.07
C GLN A 24 6.59 -6.23 16.16
N ASP A 25 5.65 -5.29 16.24
CA ASP A 25 4.49 -5.37 17.13
C ASP A 25 3.62 -6.62 16.84
N ILE A 26 3.49 -7.02 15.57
CA ILE A 26 2.79 -8.25 15.17
C ILE A 26 3.60 -9.48 15.57
N PHE A 27 4.91 -9.49 15.34
CA PHE A 27 5.78 -10.61 15.72
C PHE A 27 5.81 -10.84 17.23
N GLY A 28 5.92 -9.78 18.02
CA GLY A 28 5.80 -9.87 19.48
C GLY A 28 4.44 -10.42 19.94
N PHE A 29 3.35 -10.06 19.26
CA PHE A 29 2.03 -10.65 19.54
C PHE A 29 1.93 -12.13 19.17
N LEU A 30 2.58 -12.54 18.08
CA LEU A 30 2.64 -13.94 17.65
C LEU A 30 3.64 -14.79 18.44
N GLY A 31 4.46 -14.18 19.30
CA GLY A 31 5.50 -14.87 20.07
C GLY A 31 6.67 -15.36 19.22
N VAL A 32 6.96 -14.70 18.09
CA VAL A 32 8.11 -14.99 17.22
C VAL A 32 9.17 -13.89 17.32
N ASP A 33 10.34 -14.09 16.71
CA ASP A 33 11.43 -13.11 16.73
C ASP A 33 11.02 -11.75 16.13
N ASP A 34 10.99 -10.72 16.98
CA ASP A 34 10.64 -9.35 16.63
C ASP A 34 11.85 -8.54 16.12
N ASN A 35 13.05 -9.11 16.11
CA ASN A 35 14.22 -8.49 15.47
C ASN A 35 14.29 -8.79 13.97
N PHE A 36 13.48 -9.74 13.49
CA PHE A 36 13.41 -10.06 12.07
C PHE A 36 12.75 -8.91 11.29
N VAL A 37 13.44 -8.40 10.27
CA VAL A 37 12.89 -7.40 9.34
C VAL A 37 12.80 -8.01 7.94
N PRO A 38 11.59 -8.17 7.38
CA PRO A 38 11.41 -8.69 6.02
C PRO A 38 12.14 -7.82 4.98
N ALA A 39 12.82 -8.45 4.03
CA ALA A 39 13.58 -7.75 2.98
C ALA A 39 12.72 -6.86 2.07
N ASN A 40 11.42 -7.15 1.98
CA ASN A 40 10.44 -6.38 1.20
C ASN A 40 9.67 -5.35 2.03
N ILE A 41 10.15 -4.99 3.22
CA ILE A 41 9.49 -3.99 4.06
C ILE A 41 9.34 -2.65 3.30
N GLY A 42 8.13 -2.10 3.34
CA GLY A 42 7.80 -0.87 2.61
C GLY A 42 7.49 -1.04 1.12
N GLU A 43 7.61 -2.25 0.55
CA GLU A 43 7.11 -2.52 -0.79
C GLU A 43 5.58 -2.42 -0.83
N LYS A 44 5.06 -1.69 -1.82
CA LYS A 44 3.62 -1.50 -2.01
C LYS A 44 3.10 -2.43 -3.10
N TYR A 45 2.17 -3.30 -2.70
CA TYR A 45 1.45 -4.20 -3.60
C TYR A 45 0.06 -3.64 -3.92
N ASN A 46 -0.53 -4.08 -5.03
CA ASN A 46 -1.91 -3.74 -5.43
C ASN A 46 -2.24 -2.24 -5.45
N VAL A 47 -1.28 -1.41 -5.88
CA VAL A 47 -1.49 0.04 -6.01
C VAL A 47 -2.50 0.32 -7.13
N SER A 48 -3.69 0.77 -6.75
CA SER A 48 -4.75 1.19 -7.67
C SER A 48 -4.59 2.64 -8.14
N GLY A 49 -4.97 2.92 -9.37
CA GLY A 49 -4.98 4.28 -9.93
C GLY A 49 -5.27 4.30 -11.42
N VAL A 50 -5.47 5.50 -11.96
CA VAL A 50 -5.59 5.72 -13.39
C VAL A 50 -4.24 6.14 -13.97
N PRO A 51 -3.84 5.68 -15.16
CA PRO A 51 -2.58 6.09 -15.73
C PRO A 51 -2.54 7.60 -16.03
N LYS A 52 -1.51 8.30 -15.58
CA LYS A 52 -1.21 9.71 -15.93
C LYS A 52 -1.02 9.83 -17.44
N SER A 53 -0.22 8.93 -18.02
CA SER A 53 -0.03 8.80 -19.46
C SER A 53 -0.54 7.45 -19.95
N LYS A 54 -1.61 7.48 -20.76
CA LYS A 54 -2.16 6.30 -21.44
C LYS A 54 -1.15 5.68 -22.41
N SER A 55 -0.36 6.52 -23.08
CA SER A 55 0.68 6.08 -24.03
C SER A 55 1.82 5.36 -23.32
N LEU A 56 2.33 5.91 -22.20
CA LEU A 56 3.34 5.23 -21.38
C LEU A 56 2.79 3.93 -20.79
N HIS A 57 1.54 3.94 -20.33
CA HIS A 57 0.91 2.74 -19.80
C HIS A 57 0.77 1.66 -20.86
N ARG A 58 0.39 2.02 -22.10
CA ARG A 58 0.36 1.10 -23.24
C ARG A 58 1.77 0.57 -23.52
N PHE A 59 2.76 1.45 -23.66
CA PHE A 59 4.15 1.10 -23.90
C PHE A 59 4.75 0.11 -22.88
N LEU A 60 4.40 0.23 -21.59
CA LEU A 60 4.87 -0.70 -20.55
C LEU A 60 4.12 -2.06 -20.56
N ARG A 61 2.95 -2.12 -21.20
CA ARG A 61 2.07 -3.29 -21.24
C ARG A 61 2.26 -4.15 -22.49
N THR A 62 2.57 -3.53 -23.63
CA THR A 62 2.75 -4.22 -24.90
C THR A 62 4.23 -4.48 -25.19
N ASP A 63 4.51 -5.57 -25.92
CA ASP A 63 5.84 -5.83 -26.47
C ASP A 63 6.02 -4.94 -27.71
N ASN A 64 6.39 -3.69 -27.49
CA ASN A 64 6.56 -2.70 -28.56
C ASN A 64 7.88 -2.92 -29.30
N ALA A 65 7.93 -2.67 -30.61
CA ALA A 65 9.14 -2.80 -31.43
C ALA A 65 10.35 -2.00 -30.90
N VAL A 66 10.10 -0.83 -30.31
CA VAL A 66 11.13 -0.01 -29.64
C VAL A 66 11.69 -0.75 -28.43
N MET A 67 10.84 -1.37 -27.61
CA MET A 67 11.33 -2.18 -26.49
C MET A 67 12.12 -3.39 -27.00
N ALA A 68 11.63 -4.08 -28.03
CA ALA A 68 12.33 -5.22 -28.64
C ALA A 68 13.76 -4.87 -29.10
N MET A 69 14.00 -3.64 -29.55
CA MET A 69 15.32 -3.14 -29.95
C MET A 69 16.28 -2.96 -28.76
N PHE A 70 15.81 -2.44 -27.63
CA PHE A 70 16.65 -2.20 -26.44
C PHE A 70 16.71 -3.39 -25.47
N LEU A 71 15.78 -4.35 -25.58
CA LEU A 71 15.69 -5.52 -24.71
C LEU A 71 16.98 -6.36 -24.65
N PRO A 72 17.72 -6.62 -25.75
CA PRO A 72 18.98 -7.37 -25.72
C PRO A 72 20.05 -6.69 -24.88
N ILE A 73 20.21 -5.37 -25.02
CA ILE A 73 21.18 -4.57 -24.27
C ILE A 73 20.78 -4.57 -22.78
N ILE A 74 19.51 -4.30 -22.49
CA ILE A 74 18.99 -4.27 -21.11
C ILE A 74 19.08 -5.66 -20.45
N ARG A 75 18.88 -6.75 -21.19
CA ARG A 75 19.04 -8.14 -20.69
C ARG A 75 20.48 -8.48 -20.32
N THR A 76 21.43 -7.91 -21.06
CA THR A 76 22.88 -8.14 -20.86
C THR A 76 23.38 -7.35 -19.66
N VAL A 77 22.89 -6.12 -19.47
CA VAL A 77 23.34 -5.22 -18.40
C VAL A 77 22.60 -5.45 -17.07
N PHE A 78 21.31 -5.82 -17.11
CA PHE A 78 20.47 -5.93 -15.91
C PHE A 78 19.86 -7.33 -15.71
N PRO A 79 20.03 -7.94 -14.53
CA PRO A 79 19.32 -9.15 -14.13
C PRO A 79 17.80 -8.99 -14.23
N LYS A 80 17.09 -10.11 -14.44
CA LYS A 80 15.61 -10.11 -14.56
C LYS A 80 14.93 -9.41 -13.39
N ARG A 81 15.39 -9.68 -12.15
CA ARG A 81 14.86 -9.07 -10.93
C ARG A 81 14.96 -7.53 -10.96
N THR A 82 16.11 -6.98 -11.34
CA THR A 82 16.30 -5.53 -11.43
C THR A 82 15.37 -4.90 -12.46
N ARG A 83 15.18 -5.57 -13.61
CA ARG A 83 14.26 -5.11 -14.66
C ARG A 83 12.81 -5.08 -14.19
N ASP A 84 12.38 -6.10 -13.46
CA ASP A 84 11.02 -6.16 -12.91
C ASP A 84 10.79 -5.06 -11.86
N VAL A 85 11.78 -4.80 -10.99
CA VAL A 85 11.74 -3.70 -10.01
C VAL A 85 11.62 -2.35 -10.71
N ILE A 86 12.45 -2.08 -11.72
CA ILE A 86 12.42 -0.82 -12.49
C ILE A 86 11.08 -0.67 -13.20
N LYS A 87 10.60 -1.70 -13.90
CA LYS A 87 9.33 -1.69 -14.62
C LYS A 87 8.16 -1.40 -13.67
N ASN A 88 8.16 -2.03 -12.50
CA ASN A 88 7.14 -1.81 -11.47
C ASN A 88 7.20 -0.39 -10.90
N ARG A 89 8.40 0.16 -10.64
CA ARG A 89 8.56 1.56 -10.19
C ARG A 89 8.02 2.55 -11.22
N ILE A 90 8.36 2.39 -12.51
CA ILE A 90 7.87 3.27 -13.58
C ILE A 90 6.34 3.16 -13.70
N ARG A 91 5.80 1.93 -13.65
CA ARG A 91 4.36 1.71 -13.69
C ARG A 91 3.65 2.41 -12.53
N GLN A 92 4.17 2.28 -11.31
CA GLN A 92 3.60 2.93 -10.12
C GLN A 92 3.69 4.46 -10.22
N ALA A 93 4.81 5.00 -10.69
CA ALA A 93 4.98 6.45 -10.89
C ALA A 93 3.99 7.03 -11.92
N ASN A 94 3.61 6.23 -12.91
CA ASN A 94 2.61 6.58 -13.91
C ASN A 94 1.16 6.44 -13.40
N LEU A 95 0.91 5.95 -12.18
CA LEU A 95 -0.45 5.93 -11.63
C LEU A 95 -0.76 7.27 -10.95
N LYS A 96 -1.92 7.84 -11.26
CA LYS A 96 -2.54 8.92 -10.51
C LYS A 96 -3.64 8.31 -9.64
N ARG A 97 -3.58 8.60 -8.34
CA ARG A 97 -4.66 8.23 -7.42
C ARG A 97 -5.90 9.02 -7.81
N MET A 98 -7.03 8.32 -7.98
CA MET A 98 -8.32 8.99 -8.10
C MET A 98 -8.70 9.55 -6.75
N GLU A 99 -8.94 10.86 -6.70
CA GLU A 99 -9.43 11.50 -5.50
C GLU A 99 -10.95 11.44 -5.46
N MET A 100 -11.48 11.17 -4.28
CA MET A 100 -12.91 11.21 -4.01
C MET A 100 -13.37 12.67 -4.02
N ARG A 101 -14.54 12.92 -4.62
CA ARG A 101 -15.18 14.25 -4.57
C ARG A 101 -15.38 14.69 -3.10
N PRO A 102 -15.13 15.97 -2.75
CA PRO A 102 -15.25 16.45 -1.37
C PRO A 102 -16.63 16.18 -0.75
N GLU A 103 -17.70 16.35 -1.52
CA GLU A 103 -19.09 16.16 -1.07
C GLU A 103 -19.36 14.70 -0.73
N THR A 104 -18.85 13.78 -1.56
CA THR A 104 -18.92 12.34 -1.30
C THR A 104 -18.14 11.97 -0.03
N ARG A 105 -16.97 12.59 0.18
CA ARG A 105 -16.18 12.37 1.40
C ARG A 105 -16.92 12.84 2.64
N MET A 106 -17.54 14.01 2.60
CA MET A 106 -18.32 14.55 3.72
C MET A 106 -19.53 13.66 4.03
N CYS A 107 -20.28 13.24 3.01
CA CYS A 107 -21.41 12.33 3.17
C CYS A 107 -20.98 11.01 3.84
N LEU A 108 -19.91 10.37 3.36
CA LEU A 108 -19.44 9.10 3.92
C LEU A 108 -18.90 9.25 5.35
N LYS A 109 -18.25 10.36 5.69
CA LYS A 109 -17.82 10.63 7.07
C LYS A 109 -19.01 10.66 8.03
N GLU A 110 -20.10 11.28 7.62
CA GLU A 110 -21.30 11.36 8.45
C GLU A 110 -21.97 10.00 8.59
N VAL A 111 -22.09 9.25 7.48
CA VAL A 111 -22.63 7.88 7.47
C VAL A 111 -21.87 6.95 8.42
N TYR A 112 -20.54 7.04 8.47
CA TYR A 112 -19.71 6.16 9.30
C TYR A 112 -19.32 6.76 10.66
N ARG A 113 -19.78 7.97 11.00
CA ARG A 113 -19.35 8.69 12.20
C ARG A 113 -19.53 7.85 13.47
N ASP A 114 -20.74 7.33 13.66
CA ASP A 114 -21.09 6.56 14.86
C ASP A 114 -20.31 5.25 14.94
N ASP A 115 -20.10 4.58 13.81
CA ASP A 115 -19.33 3.34 13.74
C ASP A 115 -17.85 3.58 14.03
N ILE A 116 -17.28 4.69 13.55
CA ILE A 116 -15.90 5.09 13.84
C ILE A 116 -15.73 5.38 15.34
N LEU A 117 -16.69 6.08 15.97
CA LEU A 117 -16.65 6.36 17.41
C LEU A 117 -16.78 5.07 18.25
N LYS A 118 -17.68 4.17 17.88
CA LYS A 118 -17.80 2.84 18.51
C LYS A 118 -16.51 2.03 18.36
N LEU A 119 -15.91 2.03 17.17
CA LEU A 119 -14.64 1.34 16.89
C LEU A 119 -13.51 1.93 17.74
N GLN A 120 -13.37 3.26 17.77
CA GLN A 120 -12.37 3.96 18.58
C GLN A 120 -12.43 3.54 20.05
N ASN A 121 -13.63 3.49 20.63
CA ASN A 121 -13.83 3.06 22.02
C ASN A 121 -13.52 1.56 22.18
N LEU A 122 -13.95 0.73 21.22
CA LEU A 122 -13.74 -0.71 21.25
C LEU A 122 -12.27 -1.10 21.24
N ILE A 123 -11.47 -0.47 20.36
CA ILE A 123 -10.04 -0.74 20.20
C ILE A 123 -9.16 0.15 21.07
N LYS A 124 -9.77 1.08 21.82
CA LYS A 124 -9.10 2.07 22.68
C LYS A 124 -8.02 2.88 21.95
N ARG A 125 -8.33 3.36 20.73
CA ARG A 125 -7.42 4.19 19.92
C ARG A 125 -8.13 5.41 19.36
N ASP A 126 -7.41 6.52 19.29
CA ASP A 126 -7.89 7.75 18.66
C ASP A 126 -7.99 7.59 17.13
N LEU A 127 -9.23 7.61 16.63
CA LEU A 127 -9.59 7.60 15.21
C LEU A 127 -10.18 8.95 14.77
N SER A 128 -10.10 10.01 15.59
CA SER A 128 -10.64 11.33 15.26
C SER A 128 -10.13 11.88 13.93
N HIS A 129 -8.89 11.53 13.56
CA HIS A 129 -8.29 11.89 12.29
C HIS A 129 -9.01 11.30 11.05
N TRP A 130 -9.81 10.24 11.19
CA TRP A 130 -10.66 9.71 10.12
C TRP A 130 -11.91 10.58 9.88
N LEU A 131 -12.32 11.36 10.88
CA LEU A 131 -13.46 12.28 10.81
C LEU A 131 -13.06 13.68 10.33
N LYS A 132 -11.76 13.97 10.19
CA LYS A 132 -11.22 15.25 9.68
C LYS A 132 -11.39 15.38 8.19
#